data_AF-A0A3L8AAF3-F1
#
_entry.id   AF-A0A3L8AAF3-F1
#
_cell.length_a   1.000
_cell.length_b   1.000
_cell.length_c   1.000
_cell.angle_alpha   90.00
_cell.angle_beta   90.00
_cell.angle_gamma   90.00
#
_symmetry.space_group_name_H-M   'P 1'
#
loop_
_entity.id
_entity.type
_entity.pdbx_description
1 polymer ?
#
loop_
_entity_poly.entity_id
_entity_poly.type
_entity_poly.pdbx_seq_one_letter_code
_entity_poly.pdbx_strand_id
1 'polypeptide(L)'
;MRKKRHFLYYAMTLVFGLATIFIIHSCNTDEYYSDELQIEENGIPRKSALSSNIINNTNSLIDSIAISDEFWEFERNSRLLADKFQAYTSTLSEEEHDKLMENLNDDDYMEEFIRKANLEKELQQMNEAKENLLLHTGFSRLSEDERISLFRQYAESHESTGKTLIKTRTEGGDANANSCEAKRQAAYAQAKADYDNAIIKCKQESSTNNYCYTQALANYERCKDIADINYKTCIGK
;
A
#
# COMPACT_ATOMS: atom_id res chain seq x y z
N MET A 1 -23.55 16.88 38.20
CA MET A 1 -23.24 17.17 36.78
C MET A 1 -21.84 16.70 36.31
N ARG A 2 -20.85 16.43 37.18
CA ARG A 2 -19.49 16.00 36.79
C ARG A 2 -19.36 14.60 36.18
N LYS A 3 -20.12 13.60 36.64
CA LYS A 3 -19.97 12.18 36.19
C LYS A 3 -20.34 11.91 34.73
N LYS A 4 -21.36 12.60 34.18
CA LYS A 4 -21.78 12.42 32.77
C LYS A 4 -20.74 12.94 31.76
N ARG A 5 -19.98 13.98 32.11
CA ARG A 5 -18.90 14.54 31.27
C ARG A 5 -17.70 13.60 31.16
N HIS A 6 -17.36 12.88 32.24
CA HIS A 6 -16.29 11.88 32.19
C HIS A 6 -16.67 10.65 31.36
N PHE A 7 -17.93 10.19 31.42
CA PHE A 7 -18.39 9.07 30.60
C PHE A 7 -18.38 9.41 29.10
N LEU A 8 -18.81 10.63 28.73
CA LEU A 8 -18.70 11.13 27.35
C LEU A 8 -17.25 11.25 26.89
N TYR A 9 -16.35 11.75 27.75
CA TYR A 9 -14.93 11.88 27.41
C TYR A 9 -14.28 10.51 27.22
N TYR A 10 -14.56 9.54 28.11
CA TYR A 10 -14.07 8.16 27.97
C TYR A 10 -14.65 7.45 26.74
N ALA A 11 -15.92 7.67 26.41
CA ALA A 11 -16.54 7.10 25.20
C ALA A 11 -15.94 7.69 23.91
N MET A 12 -15.65 9.00 23.88
CA MET A 12 -14.97 9.63 22.74
C MET A 12 -13.53 9.13 22.60
N THR A 13 -12.76 9.06 23.70
CA THR A 13 -11.38 8.52 23.65
C THR A 13 -11.33 7.03 23.28
N LEU A 14 -12.35 6.25 23.62
CA LEU A 14 -12.44 4.83 23.26
C LEU A 14 -12.74 4.64 21.76
N VAL A 15 -13.57 5.50 21.16
CA VAL A 15 -13.86 5.47 19.72
C VAL A 15 -12.65 5.92 18.90
N PHE A 16 -11.94 6.98 19.32
CA PHE A 16 -10.67 7.40 18.68
C PHE A 16 -9.54 6.38 18.86
N GLY A 17 -9.47 5.72 20.03
CA GLY A 17 -8.51 4.64 20.27
C GLY A 17 -8.79 3.37 19.44
N LEU A 18 -10.05 3.01 19.22
CA LEU A 18 -10.40 1.83 18.42
C LEU A 18 -10.29 2.08 16.91
N ALA A 19 -10.58 3.29 16.43
CA ALA A 19 -10.35 3.66 15.03
C ALA A 19 -8.85 3.67 14.68
N THR A 20 -7.99 4.08 15.61
CA THR A 20 -6.53 4.03 15.42
C THR A 20 -5.98 2.60 15.51
N ILE A 21 -6.52 1.74 16.38
CA ILE A 21 -6.06 0.33 16.50
C ILE A 21 -6.37 -0.50 15.25
N PHE A 22 -7.55 -0.35 14.62
CA PHE A 22 -7.85 -1.06 13.36
C PHE A 22 -7.00 -0.59 12.17
N ILE A 23 -6.54 0.67 12.19
CA ILE A 23 -5.78 1.29 11.10
C ILE A 23 -4.27 1.10 11.26
N ILE A 24 -3.75 1.00 12.49
CA ILE A 24 -2.33 0.64 12.72
C ILE A 24 -2.05 -0.81 12.26
N HIS A 25 -3.05 -1.70 12.33
CA HIS A 25 -2.89 -3.10 11.91
C HIS A 25 -2.79 -3.30 10.39
N SER A 26 -3.18 -2.31 9.56
CA SER A 26 -3.10 -2.45 8.10
C SER A 26 -1.71 -2.20 7.53
N CYS A 27 -0.83 -1.48 8.24
CA CYS A 27 0.54 -1.21 7.80
C CYS A 27 1.59 -2.06 8.54
N ASN A 28 1.18 -2.87 9.53
CA ASN A 28 2.09 -3.64 10.36
C ASN A 28 2.13 -5.10 9.89
N THR A 29 2.91 -5.36 8.84
CA THR A 29 3.21 -6.69 8.30
C THR A 29 4.27 -7.43 9.13
N ASP A 30 4.05 -7.60 10.44
CA ASP A 30 4.97 -8.41 11.26
C ASP A 30 4.67 -9.93 11.19
N GLU A 31 3.82 -10.37 10.26
CA GLU A 31 3.50 -11.79 10.09
C GLU A 31 3.12 -12.13 8.64
N TYR A 32 4.00 -11.87 7.67
CA TYR A 32 3.95 -12.59 6.40
C TYR A 32 5.19 -13.48 6.30
N TYR A 33 4.96 -14.75 6.63
CA TYR A 33 5.92 -15.84 6.66
C TYR A 33 6.98 -15.71 5.56
N SER A 34 8.23 -15.55 6.00
CA SER A 34 9.33 -16.20 5.32
C SER A 34 8.98 -17.69 5.26
N ASP A 35 8.95 -18.26 4.07
CA ASP A 35 8.97 -19.71 3.89
C ASP A 35 10.34 -20.18 4.41
N GLU A 36 10.50 -20.24 5.73
CA GLU A 36 11.54 -21.03 6.37
C GLU A 36 11.23 -22.47 6.00
N LEU A 37 11.92 -22.91 4.97
CA LEU A 37 12.13 -24.30 4.60
C LEU A 37 12.60 -25.05 5.85
N GLN A 38 11.64 -25.52 6.65
CA GLN A 38 11.92 -26.44 7.74
C GLN A 38 12.42 -27.73 7.11
N ILE A 39 13.74 -27.85 7.05
CA ILE A 39 14.43 -29.11 6.87
C ILE A 39 14.22 -29.87 8.17
N GLU A 40 13.07 -30.52 8.31
CA GLU A 40 12.93 -31.62 9.25
C GLU A 40 13.60 -32.86 8.67
N GLU A 41 14.55 -33.34 9.45
CA GLU A 41 15.29 -34.57 9.30
C GLU A 41 14.33 -35.77 9.19
N ASN A 42 14.41 -36.47 8.04
CA ASN A 42 13.85 -37.81 7.79
C ASN A 42 12.32 -37.98 7.81
N GLY A 43 11.71 -37.74 6.64
CA GLY A 43 10.40 -38.31 6.29
C GLY A 43 10.01 -37.92 4.87
N ILE A 44 10.18 -38.84 3.91
CA ILE A 44 9.96 -38.66 2.47
C ILE A 44 8.71 -37.79 2.18
N PRO A 45 8.85 -36.55 1.67
CA PRO A 45 7.69 -35.77 1.29
C PRO A 45 7.23 -36.22 -0.10
N ARG A 46 6.06 -36.82 -0.16
CA ARG A 46 5.29 -36.94 -1.41
C ARG A 46 4.67 -35.56 -1.72
N LYS A 47 5.50 -34.55 -2.00
CA LYS A 47 5.04 -33.32 -2.67
C LYS A 47 4.69 -33.72 -4.10
N SER A 48 3.40 -33.91 -4.34
CA SER A 48 2.88 -34.35 -5.61
C SER A 48 3.32 -33.38 -6.71
N ALA A 49 3.72 -33.92 -7.86
CA ALA A 49 4.04 -33.18 -9.09
C ALA A 49 2.87 -32.32 -9.64
N LEU A 50 1.75 -32.25 -8.92
CA LEU A 50 0.61 -31.36 -9.18
C LEU A 50 0.88 -29.93 -8.68
N SER A 51 1.63 -29.77 -7.57
CA SER A 51 1.91 -28.48 -6.93
C SER A 51 2.91 -27.63 -7.73
N SER A 52 3.96 -28.24 -8.28
CA SER A 52 4.95 -27.52 -9.10
C SER A 52 4.35 -26.97 -10.39
N ASN A 53 3.45 -27.71 -11.04
CA ASN A 53 2.81 -27.25 -12.27
C ASN A 53 1.83 -26.10 -12.02
N ILE A 54 1.12 -26.10 -10.89
CA ILE A 54 0.23 -24.99 -10.51
C ILE A 54 1.06 -23.75 -10.18
N ILE A 55 2.11 -23.88 -9.36
CA ILE A 55 3.00 -22.77 -8.99
C ILE A 55 3.71 -22.19 -10.23
N ASN A 56 4.25 -23.04 -11.10
CA ASN A 56 4.93 -22.59 -12.32
C ASN A 56 3.95 -21.91 -13.30
N ASN A 57 2.70 -22.37 -13.36
CA ASN A 57 1.68 -21.76 -14.23
C ASN A 57 1.15 -20.44 -13.65
N THR A 58 0.97 -20.35 -12.32
CA THR A 58 0.64 -19.09 -11.64
C THR A 58 1.75 -18.05 -11.82
N ASN A 59 3.01 -18.43 -11.64
CA ASN A 59 4.15 -17.53 -11.88
C ASN A 59 4.20 -17.09 -13.35
N SER A 60 4.00 -18.01 -14.30
CA SER A 60 3.92 -17.68 -15.73
C SER A 60 2.76 -16.75 -16.08
N LEU A 61 1.63 -16.83 -15.37
CA LEU A 61 0.49 -15.93 -15.56
C LEU A 61 0.78 -14.54 -15.01
N ILE A 62 1.32 -14.46 -13.78
CA ILE A 62 1.73 -13.20 -13.14
C ILE A 62 2.78 -12.48 -13.99
N ASP A 63 3.80 -13.20 -14.47
CA ASP A 63 4.84 -12.65 -15.35
C ASP A 63 4.25 -12.11 -16.66
N SER A 64 3.29 -12.83 -17.26
CA SER A 64 2.62 -12.38 -18.47
C SER A 64 1.77 -11.13 -18.26
N ILE A 65 1.19 -10.95 -17.07
CA ILE A 65 0.42 -9.74 -16.74
C ILE A 65 1.38 -8.57 -16.48
N ALA A 66 2.47 -8.79 -15.75
CA ALA A 66 3.43 -7.76 -15.38
C ALA A 66 4.08 -7.05 -16.59
N ILE A 67 4.12 -7.72 -17.75
CA ILE A 67 4.65 -7.16 -19.00
C ILE A 67 3.56 -6.64 -19.94
N SER A 68 2.29 -6.66 -19.55
CA SER A 68 1.18 -6.19 -20.39
C SER A 68 1.09 -4.66 -20.39
N ASP A 69 0.62 -4.10 -21.50
CA ASP A 69 0.46 -2.65 -21.66
C ASP A 69 -0.57 -2.10 -20.65
N GLU A 70 -1.65 -2.86 -20.39
CA GLU A 70 -2.70 -2.47 -19.44
C GLU A 70 -2.18 -2.41 -18.01
N PHE A 71 -1.34 -3.37 -17.61
CA PHE A 71 -0.72 -3.35 -16.28
C PHE A 71 0.26 -2.19 -16.15
N TRP A 72 1.09 -1.96 -17.17
CA TRP A 72 2.04 -0.85 -17.18
C TRP A 72 1.34 0.52 -17.15
N GLU A 73 0.23 0.67 -17.89
CA GLU A 73 -0.59 1.89 -17.87
C GLU A 73 -1.25 2.10 -16.50
N PHE A 74 -1.77 1.04 -15.88
CA PHE A 74 -2.30 1.08 -14.52
C PHE A 74 -1.23 1.58 -13.52
N GLU A 75 -0.06 0.95 -13.50
CA GLU A 75 1.04 1.29 -12.59
C GLU A 75 1.52 2.74 -12.78
N ARG A 76 1.61 3.18 -14.04
CA ARG A 76 2.00 4.55 -14.37
C ARG A 76 0.99 5.58 -13.84
N ASN A 77 -0.30 5.35 -14.05
CA ASN A 77 -1.34 6.26 -13.58
C ASN A 77 -1.49 6.21 -12.06
N SER A 78 -1.31 5.04 -11.45
CA SER A 78 -1.33 4.83 -9.99
C SER A 78 -0.25 5.67 -9.32
N ARG A 79 1.00 5.57 -9.82
CA ARG A 79 2.10 6.39 -9.33
C ARG A 79 1.85 7.88 -9.52
N LEU A 80 1.39 8.30 -10.70
CA LEU A 80 1.13 9.72 -10.98
C LEU A 80 0.07 10.31 -10.03
N LEU A 81 -1.01 9.57 -9.78
CA LEU A 81 -2.05 9.97 -8.86
C LEU A 81 -1.51 10.08 -7.43
N ALA A 82 -0.74 9.09 -6.98
CA ALA A 82 -0.09 9.11 -5.67
C ALA A 82 0.88 10.28 -5.50
N ASP A 83 1.76 10.52 -6.47
CA ASP A 83 2.72 11.61 -6.45
C ASP A 83 2.02 12.98 -6.38
N LYS A 84 0.91 13.16 -7.11
CA LYS A 84 0.15 14.41 -7.10
C LYS A 84 -0.62 14.64 -5.80
N PHE A 85 -1.23 13.59 -5.25
CA PHE A 85 -1.84 13.62 -3.94
C PHE A 85 -0.80 14.01 -2.88
N GLN A 86 0.36 13.34 -2.89
CA GLN A 86 1.46 13.62 -1.97
C GLN A 86 2.01 15.03 -2.08
N ALA A 87 2.17 15.52 -3.30
CA ALA A 87 2.63 16.88 -3.54
C ALA A 87 1.67 17.91 -2.92
N TYR A 88 0.36 17.67 -2.96
CA TYR A 88 -0.63 18.55 -2.36
C TYR A 88 -0.69 18.39 -0.84
N THR A 89 -0.80 17.16 -0.32
CA THR A 89 -0.90 16.91 1.13
C THR A 89 0.32 17.41 1.89
N SER A 90 1.51 17.38 1.27
CA SER A 90 2.74 17.95 1.83
C SER A 90 2.71 19.48 1.99
N THR A 91 1.75 20.18 1.38
CA THR A 91 1.56 21.64 1.57
C THR A 91 0.59 21.99 2.68
N LEU A 92 -0.16 21.02 3.20
CA LEU A 92 -1.15 21.23 4.23
C LEU A 92 -0.46 21.47 5.58
N SER A 93 -1.05 22.34 6.38
CA SER A 93 -0.74 22.39 7.82
C SER A 93 -1.21 21.12 8.53
N GLU A 94 -0.72 20.90 9.75
CA GLU A 94 -1.15 19.78 10.59
C GLU A 94 -2.68 19.80 10.82
N GLU A 95 -3.26 20.98 11.08
CA GLU A 95 -4.71 21.15 11.25
C GLU A 95 -5.49 20.82 9.97
N GLU A 96 -5.00 21.22 8.80
CA GLU A 96 -5.64 20.92 7.51
C GLU A 96 -5.52 19.43 7.15
N HIS A 97 -4.38 18.82 7.46
CA HIS A 97 -4.16 17.40 7.26
C HIS A 97 -5.04 16.55 8.19
N ASP A 98 -5.15 16.91 9.47
CA ASP A 98 -6.06 16.24 10.41
C ASP A 98 -7.51 16.35 9.93
N LYS A 99 -7.90 17.54 9.44
CA LYS A 99 -9.21 17.74 8.86
C LYS A 99 -9.43 16.85 7.62
N LEU A 100 -8.44 16.69 6.75
CA LEU A 100 -8.52 15.76 5.64
C LEU A 100 -8.78 14.34 6.15
N MET A 101 -8.00 13.87 7.11
CA MET A 101 -8.11 12.51 7.66
C MET A 101 -9.46 12.24 8.33
N GLU A 102 -10.04 13.24 9.01
CA GLU A 102 -11.36 13.15 9.64
C GLU A 102 -12.52 13.12 8.64
N ASN A 103 -12.33 13.67 7.44
CA ASN A 103 -13.39 13.86 6.44
C ASN A 103 -13.18 13.01 5.17
N LEU A 104 -12.34 11.98 5.20
CA LEU A 104 -12.10 11.07 4.06
C LEU A 104 -13.37 10.33 3.58
N ASN A 105 -14.41 10.26 4.40
CA ASN A 105 -15.69 9.63 4.10
C ASN A 105 -16.83 10.65 3.86
N ASP A 106 -16.52 11.94 3.82
CA ASP A 106 -17.48 13.01 3.54
C ASP A 106 -17.36 13.40 2.05
N ASP A 107 -18.38 13.04 1.26
CA ASP A 107 -18.37 13.23 -0.19
C ASP A 107 -18.23 14.70 -0.60
N ASP A 108 -18.91 15.61 0.10
CA ASP A 108 -18.89 17.05 -0.19
C ASP A 108 -17.49 17.63 0.09
N TYR A 109 -16.89 17.23 1.20
CA TYR A 109 -15.52 17.62 1.54
C TYR A 109 -14.51 17.05 0.53
N MET A 110 -14.64 15.77 0.16
CA MET A 110 -13.72 15.14 -0.77
C MET A 110 -13.83 15.71 -2.18
N GLU A 111 -15.03 16.10 -2.64
CA GLU A 111 -15.20 16.80 -3.91
C GLU A 111 -14.46 18.17 -3.90
N GLU A 112 -14.60 18.94 -2.81
CA GLU A 112 -13.87 20.20 -2.66
C GLU A 112 -12.35 19.99 -2.60
N PHE A 113 -11.90 18.97 -1.86
CA PHE A 113 -10.50 18.60 -1.74
C PHE A 113 -9.90 18.23 -3.10
N ILE A 114 -10.56 17.34 -3.84
CA ILE A 114 -10.11 16.91 -5.18
C ILE A 114 -9.93 18.11 -6.09
N ARG A 115 -10.88 19.06 -6.07
CA ARG A 115 -10.80 20.28 -6.87
C ARG A 115 -9.65 21.19 -6.44
N LYS A 116 -9.42 21.37 -5.13
CA LYS A 116 -8.31 22.19 -4.61
C LYS A 116 -6.95 21.57 -4.92
N ALA A 117 -6.86 20.25 -4.83
CA ALA A 117 -5.68 19.45 -5.15
C ALA A 117 -5.50 19.26 -6.67
N ASN A 118 -6.48 19.66 -7.48
CA ASN A 118 -6.50 19.52 -8.94
C ASN A 118 -6.33 18.05 -9.37
N LEU A 119 -6.96 17.11 -8.69
CA LEU A 119 -6.78 15.65 -8.90
C LEU A 119 -7.75 15.06 -9.94
N GLU A 120 -8.70 15.83 -10.47
CA GLU A 120 -9.78 15.30 -11.32
C GLU A 120 -9.25 14.54 -12.53
N LYS A 121 -8.22 15.08 -13.19
CA LYS A 121 -7.63 14.46 -14.38
C LYS A 121 -6.95 13.13 -14.05
N GLU A 122 -6.13 13.11 -13.01
CA GLU A 122 -5.39 11.90 -12.60
C GLU A 122 -6.34 10.83 -12.09
N LEU A 123 -7.42 11.21 -11.38
CA LEU A 123 -8.47 10.28 -10.96
C LEU A 123 -9.20 9.68 -12.17
N GLN A 124 -9.52 10.50 -13.18
CA GLN A 124 -10.13 10.01 -14.41
C GLN A 124 -9.21 9.01 -15.13
N GLN A 125 -7.96 9.38 -15.35
CA GLN A 125 -6.97 8.52 -16.04
C GLN A 125 -6.69 7.24 -15.26
N MET A 126 -6.62 7.32 -13.93
CA MET A 126 -6.45 6.15 -13.08
C MET A 126 -7.63 5.19 -13.21
N ASN A 127 -8.85 5.72 -13.24
CA ASN A 127 -10.03 4.88 -13.39
C ASN A 127 -10.10 4.23 -14.79
N GLU A 128 -9.78 4.96 -15.85
CA GLU A 128 -9.68 4.40 -17.21
C GLU A 128 -8.66 3.24 -17.25
N ALA A 129 -7.47 3.43 -16.67
CA ALA A 129 -6.45 2.39 -16.61
C ALA A 129 -6.87 1.17 -15.76
N LYS A 130 -7.55 1.41 -14.62
CA LYS A 130 -8.12 0.36 -13.77
C LYS A 130 -9.15 -0.48 -14.53
N GLU A 131 -10.10 0.15 -15.23
CA GLU A 131 -11.10 -0.58 -16.00
C GLU A 131 -10.47 -1.39 -17.15
N ASN A 132 -9.46 -0.83 -17.84
CA ASN A 132 -8.71 -1.56 -18.86
C ASN A 132 -7.98 -2.79 -18.29
N LEU A 133 -7.31 -2.65 -17.14
CA LEU A 133 -6.65 -3.78 -16.48
C LEU A 133 -7.65 -4.84 -16.00
N LEU A 134 -8.83 -4.45 -15.52
CA LEU A 134 -9.90 -5.38 -15.13
C LEU A 134 -10.45 -6.18 -16.32
N LEU A 135 -10.42 -5.62 -17.54
CA LEU A 135 -10.79 -6.34 -18.76
C LEU A 135 -9.72 -7.35 -19.20
N HIS A 136 -8.48 -7.25 -18.72
CA HIS A 136 -7.44 -8.21 -19.01
C HIS A 136 -7.78 -9.60 -18.43
N THR A 137 -7.97 -10.58 -19.31
CA THR A 137 -8.46 -11.92 -18.94
C THR A 137 -7.55 -12.68 -17.97
N GLY A 138 -6.24 -12.40 -17.99
CA GLY A 138 -5.31 -12.97 -17.02
C GLY A 138 -5.45 -12.35 -15.63
N PHE A 139 -5.58 -11.01 -15.58
CA PHE A 139 -5.63 -10.26 -14.33
C PHE A 139 -6.93 -10.52 -13.57
N SER A 140 -8.06 -10.53 -14.28
CA SER A 140 -9.38 -10.82 -13.70
C SER A 140 -9.51 -12.21 -13.06
N ARG A 141 -8.61 -13.15 -13.40
CA ARG A 141 -8.55 -14.50 -12.82
C ARG A 141 -7.69 -14.59 -11.57
N LEU A 142 -6.87 -13.58 -11.30
CA LEU A 142 -6.07 -13.54 -10.08
C LEU A 142 -6.97 -13.37 -8.86
N SER A 143 -6.71 -14.19 -7.85
CA SER A 143 -7.15 -13.98 -6.47
C SER A 143 -6.57 -12.70 -5.89
N GLU A 144 -7.09 -12.24 -4.75
CA GLU A 144 -6.58 -11.06 -4.08
C GLU A 144 -5.10 -11.20 -3.69
N ASP A 145 -4.71 -12.35 -3.11
CA ASP A 145 -3.33 -12.60 -2.71
C ASP A 145 -2.38 -12.61 -3.92
N GLU A 146 -2.81 -13.15 -5.05
CA GLU A 146 -2.03 -13.11 -6.30
C GLU A 146 -1.89 -11.69 -6.85
N ARG A 147 -2.92 -10.84 -6.74
CA ARG A 147 -2.82 -9.42 -7.12
C ARG A 147 -1.85 -8.67 -6.23
N ILE A 148 -1.97 -8.81 -4.91
CA ILE A 148 -1.05 -8.21 -3.94
C ILE A 148 0.38 -8.67 -4.23
N SER A 149 0.58 -9.96 -4.50
CA SER A 149 1.90 -10.50 -4.86
C SER A 149 2.45 -9.90 -6.15
N LEU A 150 1.62 -9.77 -7.20
CA LEU A 150 1.99 -9.13 -8.47
C LEU A 150 2.41 -7.67 -8.25
N PHE A 151 1.56 -6.87 -7.58
CA PHE A 151 1.84 -5.46 -7.32
C PHE A 151 3.08 -5.26 -6.45
N ARG A 152 3.25 -6.09 -5.40
CA ARG A 152 4.42 -6.02 -4.52
C ARG A 152 5.72 -6.32 -5.28
N GLN A 153 5.75 -7.40 -6.06
CA GLN A 153 6.92 -7.75 -6.86
C GLN A 153 7.29 -6.64 -7.84
N TYR A 154 6.29 -6.01 -8.46
CA TYR A 154 6.51 -4.86 -9.33
C TYR A 154 7.05 -3.63 -8.57
N ALA A 155 6.48 -3.31 -7.40
CA ALA A 155 6.98 -2.21 -6.57
C ALA A 155 8.41 -2.45 -6.08
N GLU A 156 8.74 -3.68 -5.68
CA GLU A 156 10.08 -4.10 -5.29
C GLU A 156 11.09 -3.94 -6.44
N SER A 157 10.72 -4.22 -7.69
CA SER A 157 11.64 -4.12 -8.83
C SER A 157 11.73 -2.72 -9.43
N HIS A 158 10.69 -1.89 -9.32
CA HIS A 158 10.61 -0.59 -10.01
C HIS A 158 10.61 0.65 -9.11
N GLU A 159 10.22 0.55 -7.83
CA GLU A 159 10.19 1.71 -6.91
C GLU A 159 11.39 1.73 -5.95
N SER A 160 12.00 0.57 -5.68
CA SER A 160 13.21 0.47 -4.85
C SER A 160 14.50 0.96 -5.57
N THR A 161 14.46 1.07 -6.90
CA THR A 161 15.66 1.29 -7.74
C THR A 161 16.27 2.69 -7.65
N GLY A 162 15.65 3.62 -6.90
CA GLY A 162 16.16 4.98 -6.68
C GLY A 162 17.04 5.18 -5.45
N LYS A 163 17.03 4.26 -4.47
CA LYS A 163 17.85 4.38 -3.24
C LYS A 163 18.92 3.29 -3.25
N THR A 164 20.02 3.58 -3.95
CA THR A 164 21.25 2.78 -3.88
C THR A 164 21.57 2.50 -2.42
N LEU A 165 21.65 1.21 -2.04
CA LEU A 165 22.23 0.78 -0.76
C LEU A 165 23.46 1.64 -0.50
N ILE A 166 23.48 2.34 0.64
CA ILE A 166 24.59 3.24 0.97
C ILE A 166 25.84 2.35 1.07
N LYS A 167 26.66 2.32 0.02
CA LYS A 167 27.99 1.70 0.08
C LYS A 167 28.90 2.63 0.87
N THR A 168 28.78 2.63 2.20
CA THR A 168 29.83 3.16 3.06
C THR A 168 31.06 2.27 2.88
N ARG A 169 32.12 2.82 2.29
CA ARG A 169 33.49 2.28 2.36
C ARG A 169 33.99 2.40 3.80
N THR A 170 33.43 1.59 4.69
CA THR A 170 33.97 1.40 6.04
C THR A 170 33.60 -0.01 6.47
N GLU A 171 34.59 -0.89 6.42
CA GLU A 171 34.52 -2.22 7.02
C GLU A 171 34.23 -2.05 8.52
N GLY A 172 32.98 -2.33 8.93
CA GLY A 172 32.61 -2.47 10.33
C GLY A 172 31.47 -1.61 10.87
N GLY A 173 30.89 -0.68 10.10
CA GLY A 173 29.82 0.19 10.61
C GLY A 173 28.76 0.53 9.57
N ASP A 174 27.84 -0.40 9.27
CA ASP A 174 26.43 -0.09 8.92
C ASP A 174 25.54 -1.31 8.59
N ALA A 175 25.86 -2.51 9.07
CA ALA A 175 24.98 -3.67 8.86
C ALA A 175 23.55 -3.42 9.38
N ASN A 176 23.41 -2.63 10.45
CA ASN A 176 22.11 -2.22 10.98
C ASN A 176 21.36 -1.29 10.01
N ALA A 177 21.96 -0.18 9.53
CA ALA A 177 21.26 0.76 8.64
C ALA A 177 20.87 0.15 7.29
N ASN A 178 21.71 -0.74 6.73
CA ASN A 178 21.34 -1.47 5.51
C ASN A 178 20.14 -2.41 5.76
N SER A 179 20.07 -3.07 6.92
CA SER A 179 18.91 -3.90 7.28
C SER A 179 17.65 -3.07 7.56
N CYS A 180 17.80 -1.90 8.19
CA CYS A 180 16.71 -0.95 8.43
C CYS A 180 16.17 -0.39 7.12
N GLU A 181 17.04 -0.02 6.18
CA GLU A 181 16.64 0.46 4.86
C GLU A 181 15.91 -0.63 4.07
N ALA A 182 16.42 -1.87 4.08
CA ALA A 182 15.75 -3.00 3.43
C ALA A 182 14.33 -3.21 3.99
N LYS A 183 14.15 -3.13 5.32
CA LYS A 183 12.82 -3.19 5.95
C LYS A 183 11.92 -2.03 5.52
N ARG A 184 12.46 -0.81 5.42
CA ARG A 184 11.70 0.35 4.93
C ARG A 184 11.24 0.16 3.48
N GLN A 185 12.14 -0.31 2.61
CA GLN A 185 11.80 -0.57 1.20
C GLN A 185 10.76 -1.66 1.05
N ALA A 186 10.85 -2.75 1.82
CA ALA A 186 9.82 -3.80 1.84
C ALA A 186 8.47 -3.26 2.31
N ALA A 187 8.45 -2.40 3.34
CA ALA A 187 7.22 -1.77 3.82
C ALA A 187 6.62 -0.81 2.79
N TYR A 188 7.43 -0.04 2.06
CA TYR A 188 6.95 0.79 0.96
C TYR A 188 6.35 -0.04 -0.18
N ALA A 189 7.02 -1.12 -0.59
CA ALA A 189 6.52 -1.99 -1.65
C ALA A 189 5.20 -2.66 -1.28
N GLN A 190 5.07 -3.10 -0.02
CA GLN A 190 3.82 -3.62 0.50
C GLN A 190 2.73 -2.55 0.53
N ALA A 191 3.03 -1.34 1.01
CA ALA A 191 2.08 -0.24 1.04
C ALA A 191 1.59 0.14 -0.37
N LYS A 192 2.48 0.09 -1.38
CA LYS A 192 2.13 0.29 -2.79
C LYS A 192 1.19 -0.82 -3.28
N ALA A 193 1.51 -2.08 -2.99
CA ALA A 193 0.67 -3.21 -3.38
C ALA A 193 -0.74 -3.15 -2.77
N ASP A 194 -0.84 -2.77 -1.49
CA ASP A 194 -2.13 -2.61 -0.81
C ASP A 194 -2.92 -1.44 -1.38
N TYR A 195 -2.24 -0.33 -1.71
CA TYR A 195 -2.83 0.81 -2.40
C TYR A 195 -3.40 0.42 -3.77
N ASP A 196 -2.61 -0.22 -4.62
CA ASP A 196 -3.04 -0.64 -5.96
C ASP A 196 -4.21 -1.61 -5.89
N ASN A 197 -4.12 -2.60 -5.00
CA ASN A 197 -5.20 -3.56 -4.80
C ASN A 197 -6.48 -2.90 -4.25
N ALA A 198 -6.35 -1.87 -3.40
CA ALA A 198 -7.49 -1.06 -2.96
C ALA A 198 -8.12 -0.29 -4.13
N ILE A 199 -7.32 0.31 -5.02
CA ILE A 199 -7.83 0.97 -6.23
C ILE A 199 -8.61 0.00 -7.13
N ILE A 200 -8.10 -1.22 -7.33
CA ILE A 200 -8.79 -2.26 -8.10
C ILE A 200 -10.16 -2.60 -7.51
N LYS A 201 -10.29 -2.56 -6.18
CA LYS A 201 -11.56 -2.81 -5.47
C LYS A 201 -12.50 -1.63 -5.46
N CYS A 202 -12.03 -0.42 -5.75
CA CYS A 202 -12.87 0.76 -5.80
C CYS A 202 -13.87 0.67 -6.96
N LYS A 203 -15.15 0.62 -6.59
CA LYS A 203 -16.26 0.76 -7.54
C LYS A 203 -16.43 2.23 -7.87
N GLN A 204 -16.41 2.58 -9.15
CA GLN A 204 -16.83 3.91 -9.57
C GLN A 204 -18.34 3.89 -9.77
N GLU A 205 -19.08 4.26 -8.72
CA GLU A 205 -20.56 4.30 -8.78
C GLU A 205 -21.08 5.63 -9.39
N SER A 206 -20.26 6.70 -9.39
CA SER A 206 -20.48 7.95 -10.11
C SER A 206 -19.15 8.72 -10.30
N SER A 207 -19.14 9.77 -11.14
CA SER A 207 -18.01 10.69 -11.30
C SER A 207 -17.64 11.47 -10.03
N THR A 208 -18.52 11.47 -9.03
CA THR A 208 -18.36 12.14 -7.73
C THR A 208 -17.91 11.21 -6.61
N ASN A 209 -18.03 9.88 -6.77
CA ASN A 209 -17.74 8.93 -5.70
C ASN A 209 -16.27 8.47 -5.68
N ASN A 210 -15.35 9.44 -5.60
CA ASN A 210 -13.91 9.20 -5.60
C ASN A 210 -13.32 9.02 -4.19
N TYR A 211 -14.14 9.02 -3.13
CA TYR A 211 -13.66 8.87 -1.75
C TYR A 211 -12.85 7.58 -1.54
N CYS A 212 -13.18 6.50 -2.28
CA CYS A 212 -12.43 5.25 -2.21
C CYS A 212 -10.97 5.42 -2.66
N TYR A 213 -10.73 6.19 -3.73
CA TYR A 213 -9.39 6.46 -4.25
C TYR A 213 -8.59 7.31 -3.26
N THR A 214 -9.20 8.37 -2.72
CA THR A 214 -8.54 9.25 -1.76
C THR A 214 -8.30 8.57 -0.42
N GLN A 215 -9.17 7.65 0.02
CA GLN A 215 -8.93 6.82 1.18
C GLN A 215 -7.76 5.85 0.97
N ALA A 216 -7.68 5.21 -0.20
CA ALA A 216 -6.56 4.35 -0.56
C ALA A 216 -5.23 5.14 -0.57
N LEU A 217 -5.23 6.35 -1.13
CA LEU A 217 -4.09 7.27 -1.12
C LEU A 217 -3.67 7.68 0.29
N ALA A 218 -4.61 8.12 1.12
CA ALA A 218 -4.31 8.54 2.50
C ALA A 218 -3.76 7.37 3.33
N ASN A 219 -4.25 6.15 3.11
CA ASN A 219 -3.71 4.95 3.73
C ASN A 219 -2.29 4.64 3.22
N TYR A 220 -2.02 4.81 1.93
CA TYR A 220 -0.70 4.62 1.34
C TYR A 220 0.34 5.56 1.97
N GLU A 221 0.04 6.85 2.06
CA GLU A 221 0.93 7.83 2.70
C GLU A 221 1.19 7.51 4.16
N ARG A 222 0.13 7.17 4.91
CA ARG A 222 0.26 6.79 6.32
C ARG A 222 1.18 5.58 6.49
N CYS A 223 1.04 4.55 5.65
CA CYS A 223 1.93 3.39 5.72
C CYS A 223 3.39 3.75 5.41
N LYS A 224 3.63 4.67 4.47
CA LYS A 224 4.98 5.20 4.20
C LYS A 224 5.54 5.96 5.40
N ASP A 225 4.75 6.82 6.05
CA ASP A 225 5.18 7.57 7.22
C ASP A 225 5.53 6.65 8.40
N ILE A 226 4.72 5.61 8.63
CA ILE A 226 5.02 4.57 9.62
C ILE A 226 6.34 3.86 9.30
N ALA A 227 6.57 3.51 8.04
CA ALA A 227 7.83 2.90 7.61
C ALA A 227 9.03 3.83 7.84
N ASP A 228 8.88 5.14 7.62
CA ASP A 228 9.93 6.14 7.91
C ASP A 228 10.18 6.34 9.40
N ILE A 229 9.13 6.32 10.23
CA ILE A 229 9.26 6.34 11.70
C ILE A 229 10.01 5.10 12.17
N ASN A 230 9.59 3.92 11.70
CA ASN A 230 10.24 2.65 12.03
C ASN A 230 11.70 2.62 11.61
N TYR A 231 12.03 3.16 10.42
CA TYR A 231 13.41 3.32 9.97
C TYR A 231 14.22 4.22 10.91
N LYS A 232 13.71 5.41 11.26
CA LYS A 232 14.38 6.34 12.20
C LYS A 232 14.63 5.69 13.56
N THR A 233 13.65 4.94 14.07
CA THR A 233 13.80 4.17 15.31
C THR A 233 14.81 3.02 15.17
N CYS A 234 14.87 2.37 14.01
CA CYS A 234 15.78 1.25 13.74
C CYS A 234 17.24 1.71 13.67
N ILE A 235 17.53 2.82 12.99
CA ILE A 235 18.90 3.38 12.89
C ILE A 235 19.36 4.09 14.16
N GLY A 236 18.42 4.52 15.01
CA GLY A 236 18.72 5.14 16.30
C GLY A 236 19.00 4.14 17.44
N LYS A 237 18.92 2.84 17.15
CA LYS A 237 19.29 1.73 18.06
C LYS A 237 20.71 1.27 17.79
#